data_AF-A0A3C1YBV9-F1
#
_entry.id   AF-A0A3C1YBV9-F1
#
_cell.length_a   1.000
_cell.length_b   1.000
_cell.length_c   1.000
_cell.angle_alpha   90.00
_cell.angle_beta   90.00
_cell.angle_gamma   90.00
#
_symmetry.space_group_name_H-M   'P 1'
#
loop_
_entity.id
_entity.type
_entity.pdbx_description
1 polymer ?
#
loop_
_entity_poly.entity_id
_entity_poly.type
_entity_poly.pdbx_seq_one_letter_code
_entity_poly.pdbx_strand_id
1 'polypeptide(L)'
;MKAFYTIIFALTISTFYSCGDEDEVTMNENFVYTVFDVSNGNGRSFNVMTQAGSESFTANSNNFSFTTNTFSATALSGTTFYYMMQLYLPDYADNDGCIDVNARTYLNGSLYENRSYSIGYSNFPIDLCPNSTSISEIYGIIAD
;
A
#
# COMPACT_ATOMS: atom_id res chain seq x y z
N MET A 1 4.08 -77.30 22.91
CA MET A 1 3.12 -77.17 21.77
C MET A 1 2.21 -76.00 22.07
N LYS A 2 2.05 -75.08 21.10
CA LYS A 2 0.87 -74.25 20.71
C LYS A 2 -0.14 -73.90 21.84
N ALA A 3 -0.61 -72.67 22.05
CA ALA A 3 -0.89 -71.63 21.07
C ALA A 3 -1.01 -70.24 21.74
N PHE A 4 -0.56 -69.24 20.99
CA PHE A 4 -0.94 -67.84 21.09
C PHE A 4 -2.38 -67.64 20.63
N TYR A 5 -3.14 -66.77 21.30
CA TYR A 5 -4.20 -65.96 20.68
C TYR A 5 -4.30 -64.62 21.41
N THR A 6 -3.47 -63.67 20.99
CA THR A 6 -3.64 -62.24 21.28
C THR A 6 -4.62 -61.69 20.25
N ILE A 7 -5.75 -61.14 20.69
CA ILE A 7 -6.69 -60.42 19.82
C ILE A 7 -6.65 -58.94 20.19
N ILE A 8 -6.81 -58.13 19.14
CA ILE A 8 -7.33 -56.75 19.08
C ILE A 8 -6.26 -55.67 18.90
N PHE A 9 -5.91 -55.48 17.61
CA PHE A 9 -6.07 -54.23 16.86
C PHE A 9 -6.29 -52.96 17.70
N ALA A 10 -5.24 -52.16 17.83
CA ALA A 10 -5.39 -50.71 17.98
C ALA A 10 -4.38 -50.04 17.05
N LEU A 11 -4.95 -49.29 16.09
CA LEU A 11 -4.24 -48.35 15.25
C LEU A 11 -3.28 -47.51 16.10
N THR A 12 -2.01 -47.53 15.73
CA THR A 12 -1.14 -46.35 15.86
C THR A 12 -0.45 -46.27 14.51
N ILE A 13 -1.14 -45.68 13.53
CA ILE A 13 -0.75 -44.40 12.95
C ILE A 13 0.77 -44.29 13.03
N SER A 14 1.41 -44.87 12.02
CA SER A 14 2.78 -44.58 11.64
C SER A 14 2.97 -43.08 11.75
N THR A 15 3.73 -42.71 12.76
CA THR A 15 4.17 -41.37 13.07
C THR A 15 4.92 -40.83 11.85
N PHE A 16 4.23 -40.04 11.04
CA PHE A 16 4.88 -38.98 10.29
C PHE A 16 5.41 -37.98 11.33
N TYR A 17 6.59 -38.26 11.87
CA TYR A 17 7.47 -37.24 12.40
C TYR A 17 7.88 -36.39 11.19
N SER A 18 7.06 -35.39 10.85
CA SER A 18 7.52 -34.27 10.07
C SER A 18 8.34 -33.41 11.02
N CYS A 19 9.66 -33.45 10.88
CA CYS A 19 10.52 -32.39 11.40
C CYS A 19 10.10 -31.07 10.75
N GLY A 20 10.07 -30.04 11.57
CA GLY A 20 9.78 -28.67 11.17
C GLY A 20 9.08 -28.07 12.36
N ASP A 21 9.85 -27.38 13.20
CA ASP A 21 9.32 -26.55 14.27
C ASP A 21 8.06 -25.85 13.76
N GLU A 22 6.97 -25.95 14.52
CA GLU A 22 5.77 -25.17 14.24
C GLU A 22 6.17 -23.71 14.45
N ASP A 23 6.73 -23.09 13.41
CA ASP A 23 6.94 -21.65 13.35
C ASP A 23 5.56 -21.06 13.63
N GLU A 24 5.42 -20.46 14.81
CA GLU A 24 4.20 -19.88 15.30
C GLU A 24 3.71 -18.90 14.23
N VAL A 25 2.64 -19.27 13.52
CA VAL A 25 2.09 -18.48 12.41
C VAL A 25 1.57 -17.18 13.00
N THR A 26 2.41 -16.17 12.98
CA THR A 26 2.13 -14.87 13.58
C THR A 26 1.42 -14.01 12.54
N MET A 27 0.13 -13.76 12.80
CA MET A 27 -0.68 -12.82 12.02
C MET A 27 -0.54 -11.44 12.66
N ASN A 28 0.04 -10.51 11.93
CA ASN A 28 0.24 -9.14 12.39
C ASN A 28 -0.71 -8.18 11.67
N GLU A 29 -1.19 -7.19 12.41
CA GLU A 29 -1.90 -6.06 11.83
C GLU A 29 -0.88 -5.07 11.25
N ASN A 30 -1.06 -4.74 9.98
CA ASN A 30 -0.18 -3.85 9.22
C ASN A 30 -0.96 -2.59 8.85
N PHE A 31 -0.38 -1.43 9.18
CA PHE A 31 -0.98 -0.12 8.96
C PHE A 31 -0.23 0.62 7.85
N VAL A 32 -0.94 0.96 6.78
CA VAL A 32 -0.36 1.64 5.62
C VAL A 32 -1.09 2.95 5.34
N TYR A 33 -0.32 4.03 5.15
CA TYR A 33 -0.84 5.33 4.74
C TYR A 33 0.20 6.05 3.87
N THR A 34 -0.26 7.04 3.11
CA THR A 34 0.62 7.87 2.27
C THR A 34 0.52 9.33 2.68
N VAL A 35 1.66 10.02 2.71
CA VAL A 35 1.74 11.47 2.84
C VAL A 35 2.10 12.05 1.48
N PHE A 36 1.28 12.95 0.96
CA PHE A 36 1.57 13.72 -0.24
C PHE A 36 2.07 15.10 0.16
N ASP A 37 3.32 15.39 -0.15
CA ASP A 37 3.85 16.76 -0.09
C ASP A 37 3.72 17.39 -1.47
N VAL A 38 2.84 18.38 -1.57
CA VAL A 38 2.46 19.08 -2.80
C VAL A 38 3.16 20.44 -2.84
N SER A 39 3.94 20.66 -3.90
CA SER A 39 4.59 21.93 -4.20
C SER A 39 3.93 22.60 -5.41
N ASN A 40 3.80 23.92 -5.37
CA ASN A 40 3.17 24.73 -6.43
C ASN A 40 1.68 24.41 -6.69
N GLY A 41 1.00 23.81 -5.72
CA GLY A 41 -0.41 23.39 -5.82
C GLY A 41 -1.43 24.36 -5.22
N ASN A 42 -1.07 25.59 -4.84
CA ASN A 42 -1.97 26.46 -4.09
C ASN A 42 -3.31 26.70 -4.81
N GLY A 43 -4.42 26.47 -4.09
CA GLY A 43 -5.78 26.57 -4.59
C GLY A 43 -6.26 25.37 -5.41
N ARG A 44 -5.44 24.34 -5.59
CA ARG A 44 -5.78 23.16 -6.38
C ARG A 44 -6.41 22.07 -5.52
N SER A 45 -7.47 21.48 -6.04
CA SER A 45 -8.15 20.35 -5.42
C SER A 45 -7.61 19.04 -5.96
N PHE A 46 -7.53 18.03 -5.11
CA PHE A 46 -7.06 16.69 -5.44
C PHE A 46 -8.03 15.66 -4.88
N ASN A 47 -8.18 14.55 -5.60
CA ASN A 47 -8.88 13.37 -5.12
C ASN A 47 -7.86 12.24 -4.92
N VAL A 48 -8.01 11.52 -3.81
CA VAL A 48 -7.19 10.36 -3.47
C VAL A 48 -8.07 9.12 -3.38
N MET A 49 -7.60 8.01 -3.91
CA MET A 49 -8.20 6.70 -3.69
C MET A 49 -7.16 5.73 -3.17
N THR A 50 -7.51 5.04 -2.08
CA THR A 50 -6.73 3.96 -1.49
C THR A 50 -7.67 2.83 -1.06
N GLN A 51 -7.13 1.73 -0.53
CA GLN A 51 -7.95 0.70 0.13
C GLN A 51 -8.72 1.22 1.36
N ALA A 52 -8.30 2.33 1.98
CA ALA A 52 -9.02 2.94 3.10
C ALA A 52 -10.22 3.79 2.65
N GLY A 53 -10.42 3.96 1.35
CA GLY A 53 -11.54 4.70 0.77
C GLY A 53 -11.10 5.83 -0.16
N SER A 54 -12.03 6.75 -0.42
CA SER A 54 -11.81 7.94 -1.24
C SER A 54 -11.79 9.20 -0.37
N GLU A 55 -10.83 10.07 -0.63
CA GLU A 55 -10.61 11.31 0.11
C GLU A 55 -10.39 12.47 -0.88
N SER A 56 -10.62 13.70 -0.44
CA SER A 56 -10.29 14.88 -1.24
C SER A 56 -9.70 15.98 -0.36
N PHE A 57 -8.81 16.78 -0.95
CA PHE A 57 -8.21 17.92 -0.27
C PHE A 57 -7.94 19.06 -1.25
N THR A 58 -7.84 20.27 -0.72
CA THR A 58 -7.37 21.45 -1.47
C THR A 58 -6.06 21.91 -0.86
N ALA A 59 -5.00 22.02 -1.68
CA ALA A 59 -3.73 22.56 -1.22
C ALA A 59 -3.89 24.07 -0.98
N ASN A 60 -3.79 24.49 0.29
CA ASN A 60 -4.03 25.87 0.71
C ASN A 60 -2.76 26.74 0.73
N SER A 61 -1.64 26.21 0.26
CA SER A 61 -0.38 26.92 0.08
C SER A 61 0.47 26.24 -0.99
N ASN A 62 1.56 26.88 -1.40
CA ASN A 62 2.51 26.30 -2.36
C ASN A 62 3.37 25.17 -1.78
N ASN A 63 3.32 24.89 -0.47
CA ASN A 63 3.98 23.77 0.18
C ASN A 63 2.98 23.16 1.16
N PHE A 64 2.19 22.21 0.66
CA PHE A 64 1.09 21.62 1.41
C PHE A 64 1.32 20.13 1.61
N SER A 65 1.06 19.61 2.81
CA SER A 65 1.12 18.18 3.08
C SER A 65 -0.27 17.64 3.41
N PHE A 66 -0.63 16.52 2.79
CA PHE A 66 -1.85 15.77 3.07
C PHE A 66 -1.50 14.34 3.47
N THR A 67 -2.13 13.81 4.51
CA THR A 67 -1.98 12.42 4.93
C THR A 67 -3.28 11.68 4.67
N THR A 68 -3.21 10.55 3.95
CA THR A 68 -4.38 9.71 3.71
C THR A 68 -4.85 9.02 4.97
N ASN A 69 -6.09 8.55 4.96
CA ASN A 69 -6.56 7.57 5.92
C ASN A 69 -5.69 6.31 5.91
N THR A 70 -5.57 5.70 7.09
CA THR A 70 -4.80 4.47 7.28
C THR A 70 -5.59 3.25 6.83
N PHE A 71 -5.01 2.48 5.91
CA PHE A 71 -5.47 1.14 5.58
C PHE A 71 -4.89 0.14 6.59
N SER A 72 -5.73 -0.74 7.15
CA SER A 72 -5.32 -1.85 8.00
C SER A 72 -5.46 -3.17 7.25
N ALA A 73 -4.42 -4.01 7.30
CA ALA A 73 -4.41 -5.35 6.76
C ALA A 73 -3.83 -6.34 7.78
N THR A 74 -4.55 -7.42 8.06
CA THR A 74 -4.00 -8.55 8.82
C THR A 74 -3.38 -9.55 7.86
N ALA A 75 -2.08 -9.81 8.01
CA ALA A 75 -1.33 -10.72 7.15
C ALA A 75 -0.35 -11.57 7.97
N LEU A 76 0.03 -12.73 7.43
CA LEU A 76 1.13 -13.52 7.99
C LEU A 76 2.43 -12.72 7.83
N SER A 77 3.22 -12.64 8.90
CA SER A 77 4.56 -12.05 8.85
C SER A 77 5.39 -12.65 7.70
N GLY A 78 6.10 -11.80 6.97
CA GLY A 78 6.92 -12.17 5.81
C GLY A 78 6.14 -12.42 4.51
N THR A 79 4.81 -12.39 4.51
CA THR A 79 4.02 -12.49 3.28
C THR A 79 3.82 -11.13 2.61
N THR A 80 3.58 -11.13 1.30
CA THR A 80 3.32 -9.89 0.54
C THR A 80 1.83 -9.61 0.47
N PHE A 81 1.43 -8.38 0.82
CA PHE A 81 0.11 -7.83 0.51
C PHE A 81 0.26 -6.58 -0.36
N TYR A 82 -0.83 -6.12 -0.96
CA TYR A 82 -0.80 -4.99 -1.89
C TYR A 82 -1.50 -3.76 -1.31
N TYR A 83 -0.85 -2.60 -1.46
CA TYR A 83 -1.42 -1.29 -1.20
C TYR A 83 -1.47 -0.49 -2.50
N MET A 84 -2.62 0.10 -2.81
CA MET A 84 -2.91 0.80 -4.06
C MET A 84 -3.19 2.25 -3.72
N MET A 85 -2.59 3.15 -4.48
CA MET A 85 -2.76 4.58 -4.29
C MET A 85 -2.99 5.24 -5.64
N GLN A 86 -4.01 6.08 -5.69
CA GLN A 86 -4.24 6.97 -6.82
C GLN A 86 -4.44 8.39 -6.32
N LEU A 87 -3.72 9.36 -6.90
CA LEU A 87 -3.96 10.79 -6.75
C LEU A 87 -4.41 11.34 -8.10
N TYR A 88 -5.50 12.10 -8.13
CA TYR A 88 -6.06 12.70 -9.34
C TYR A 88 -6.25 14.20 -9.15
N LEU A 89 -5.88 14.98 -10.17
CA LEU A 89 -6.12 16.42 -10.27
C LEU A 89 -7.38 16.65 -11.12
N PRO A 90 -8.57 16.86 -10.53
CA PRO A 90 -9.81 17.10 -11.27
C PRO A 90 -9.77 18.35 -12.15
N ASP A 91 -9.17 19.43 -11.66
CA ASP A 91 -9.17 20.74 -12.33
C ASP A 91 -7.91 20.95 -13.19
N TYR A 92 -7.46 19.88 -13.88
CA TYR A 92 -6.22 19.91 -14.66
C TYR A 92 -6.26 20.91 -15.83
N ALA A 93 -7.46 21.20 -16.36
CA ALA A 93 -7.65 22.14 -17.48
C ALA A 93 -7.41 23.61 -17.09
N ASP A 94 -7.54 23.95 -15.80
CA ASP A 94 -7.30 25.30 -15.27
C ASP A 94 -5.86 25.49 -14.79
N ASN A 95 -4.99 24.50 -15.02
CA ASN A 95 -3.60 24.54 -14.60
C ASN A 95 -2.69 24.87 -15.78
N ASP A 96 -1.93 25.97 -15.65
CA ASP A 96 -0.80 26.30 -16.50
C ASP A 96 0.48 25.97 -15.72
N GLY A 97 1.04 24.78 -15.98
CA GLY A 97 2.31 24.32 -15.38
C GLY A 97 2.19 23.04 -14.57
N CYS A 98 3.30 22.66 -13.95
CA CYS A 98 3.41 21.42 -13.19
C CYS A 98 3.33 21.65 -11.68
N ILE A 99 2.64 20.74 -11.02
CA ILE A 99 2.55 20.60 -9.57
C ILE A 99 3.46 19.43 -9.21
N ASP A 100 4.46 19.70 -8.38
CA ASP A 100 5.36 18.66 -7.91
C ASP A 100 4.75 17.98 -6.70
N VAL A 101 4.73 16.65 -6.70
CA VAL A 101 4.13 15.84 -5.64
C VAL A 101 5.15 14.82 -5.18
N ASN A 102 5.47 14.83 -3.90
CA ASN A 102 6.28 13.79 -3.29
C ASN A 102 5.36 12.88 -2.44
N ALA A 103 5.19 11.63 -2.86
CA ALA A 103 4.39 10.64 -2.15
C ALA A 103 5.31 9.77 -1.27
N ARG A 104 5.11 9.85 0.05
CA ARG A 104 5.79 9.05 1.07
C ARG A 104 4.83 8.04 1.64
N THR A 105 5.02 6.77 1.32
CA THR A 105 4.20 5.67 1.86
C THR A 105 4.87 5.08 3.10
N TYR A 106 4.09 4.86 4.14
CA TYR A 106 4.55 4.36 5.43
C TYR A 106 3.92 3.00 5.73
N LEU A 107 4.70 2.09 6.31
CA LEU A 107 4.25 0.83 6.91
C LEU A 107 4.56 0.89 8.41
N ASN A 108 3.54 0.72 9.25
CA ASN A 108 3.68 0.68 10.71
C ASN A 108 4.47 1.87 11.28
N GLY A 109 4.30 3.04 10.66
CA GLY A 109 4.98 4.29 11.03
C GLY A 109 6.40 4.46 10.49
N SER A 110 6.96 3.44 9.84
CA SER A 110 8.27 3.51 9.17
C SER A 110 8.11 3.87 7.69
N LEU A 111 9.03 4.68 7.16
CA LEU A 111 9.03 5.02 5.73
C LEU A 111 9.28 3.75 4.91
N TYR A 112 8.33 3.40 4.06
CA TYR A 112 8.41 2.25 3.17
C TYR A 112 8.94 2.63 1.79
N GLU A 113 8.36 3.67 1.19
CA GLU A 113 8.66 4.10 -0.17
C GLU A 113 8.52 5.62 -0.28
N ASN A 114 9.33 6.24 -1.16
CA ASN A 114 9.30 7.67 -1.40
C ASN A 114 9.50 7.97 -2.89
N ARG A 115 8.48 8.52 -3.54
CA ARG A 115 8.51 8.82 -4.97
C ARG A 115 8.06 10.23 -5.27
N SER A 116 8.77 10.86 -6.19
CA SER A 116 8.47 12.20 -6.66
C SER A 116 7.84 12.16 -8.05
N TYR A 117 6.81 12.97 -8.23
CA TYR A 117 6.00 13.09 -9.44
C TYR A 117 5.85 14.56 -9.78
N SER A 118 5.54 14.84 -11.04
CA SER A 118 5.13 16.17 -11.46
C SER A 118 3.88 16.02 -12.34
N ILE A 119 2.75 16.55 -11.86
CA ILE A 119 1.41 16.44 -12.48
C ILE A 119 0.87 17.79 -12.92
N GLY A 120 0.16 17.87 -14.04
CA GLY A 120 -0.41 19.13 -14.51
C GLY A 120 -0.62 19.17 -16.02
N TYR A 121 -1.02 20.34 -16.51
CA TYR A 121 -1.21 20.59 -17.93
C TYR A 121 -0.55 21.92 -18.31
N SER A 122 -0.19 22.07 -19.58
CA SER A 122 0.05 23.38 -20.21
C SER A 122 -0.54 23.26 -21.61
N ASN A 123 -1.22 24.30 -22.08
CA ASN A 123 -1.80 24.34 -23.43
C ASN A 123 -0.82 23.76 -24.48
N PHE A 124 -1.28 22.74 -25.21
CA PHE A 124 -0.63 22.11 -26.36
C PHE A 124 0.11 23.15 -27.24
N PRO A 125 1.35 22.93 -27.72
CA PRO A 125 1.93 21.64 -28.13
C PRO A 125 3.16 21.14 -27.35
N ILE A 126 3.39 21.60 -26.12
CA ILE A 126 4.64 21.30 -25.39
C ILE A 126 4.30 20.61 -24.06
N ASP A 127 4.25 19.27 -24.07
CA ASP A 127 4.09 18.45 -22.87
C ASP A 127 5.25 18.73 -21.90
N LEU A 128 4.95 19.37 -20.76
CA LEU A 128 5.97 19.77 -19.79
C LEU A 128 5.92 19.00 -18.46
N CYS A 129 4.84 18.25 -18.18
CA CYS A 129 4.71 17.45 -16.95
C CYS A 129 4.77 15.94 -17.30
N PRO A 130 5.76 15.18 -16.80
CA PRO A 130 5.93 13.76 -17.13
C PRO A 130 4.75 12.87 -16.74
N ASN A 131 4.01 13.23 -15.70
CA ASN A 131 2.81 12.53 -15.27
C ASN A 131 1.62 13.42 -15.61
N SER A 132 0.65 12.91 -16.37
CA SER A 132 -0.37 13.74 -17.00
C SER A 132 -1.25 14.46 -15.96
N THR A 133 -2.20 13.75 -15.38
CA THR A 133 -3.23 14.31 -14.50
C THR A 133 -3.48 13.46 -13.27
N SER A 134 -2.82 12.31 -13.20
CA SER A 134 -2.91 11.39 -12.08
C SER A 134 -1.61 10.65 -11.80
N ILE A 135 -1.44 10.26 -10.55
CA ILE A 135 -0.45 9.29 -10.08
C ILE A 135 -1.22 8.03 -9.74
N SER A 136 -0.76 6.87 -10.21
CA SER A 136 -1.35 5.57 -9.87
C SER A 136 -0.24 4.59 -9.56
N GLU A 137 -0.25 4.05 -8.34
CA GLU A 137 0.79 3.15 -7.83
C GLU A 137 0.18 1.93 -7.17
N ILE A 138 0.91 0.82 -7.27
CA ILE A 138 0.62 -0.43 -6.56
C ILE A 138 1.92 -0.87 -5.90
N TYR A 139 1.91 -0.97 -4.58
CA TYR A 139 3.05 -1.41 -3.79
C TYR A 139 2.78 -2.83 -3.29
N GLY A 140 3.68 -3.76 -3.61
CA GLY A 140 3.77 -5.03 -2.88
C GLY A 140 4.56 -4.76 -1.60
N ILE A 141 3.94 -4.98 -0.44
CA ILE A 141 4.50 -4.71 0.89
C ILE A 141 4.69 -6.05 1.61
N ILE A 142 5.86 -6.26 2.20
CA ILE A 142 6.13 -7.41 3.07
C ILE A 142 5.54 -7.09 4.44
N ALA A 143 4.63 -7.94 4.93
CA ALA A 143 4.06 -7.82 6.26
C ALA A 143 5.12 -8.02 7.34
N ASP A 144 5.08 -7.18 8.37
CA ASP A 144 5.92 -7.32 9.55
C ASP A 144 5.57 -8.60 10.32
#